data_AF-A0A813C7W9-F1
#
_entry.id   AF-A0A813C7W9-F1
#
_cell.length_a   1.000
_cell.length_b   1.000
_cell.length_c   1.000
_cell.angle_alpha   90.00
_cell.angle_beta   90.00
_cell.angle_gamma   90.00
#
_symmetry.space_group_name_H-M   'P 1'
#
loop_
_entity.id
_entity.type
_entity.pdbx_description
1 polymer ?
#
loop_
_entity_poly.entity_id
_entity_poly.type
_entity_poly.pdbx_seq_one_letter_code
_entity_poly.pdbx_strand_id
1 'polypeptide(L)'
;MPCVTGLDCPALATLQGLRSGSSNLGPEFVARVLPGFYSSMAEPLDLYRCVEAAAGNRCPGGIPATCTGLLNNRACTDCPSRRHWNRSEGHCEECTPWQQLGWILAAAVMLAGLVMVYYMMTAQTTAKASVKDTATCAFGMTISSLQSVGIIGTMTVQVPEGLKALFAFLQVFLLDSDDNFAFSCVASGSAPARYVVSVLVFPGAVCWLLCCHYASKLLPKRLRWEGPKTTNTIGALLQLAFSTMSTISMAPMMCFSHPSGVFSLLKYPSITCGTEDH
;
A
#
# COMPACT_ATOMS: atom_id res chain seq x y z
N MET A 1 4.77 34.80 -16.66
CA MET A 1 4.38 33.38 -16.59
C MET A 1 3.03 33.29 -15.88
N PRO A 2 2.08 32.44 -16.32
CA PRO A 2 0.83 32.25 -15.60
C PRO A 2 1.14 31.58 -14.25
N CYS A 3 0.68 32.17 -13.15
CA CYS A 3 0.81 31.55 -11.84
C CYS A 3 -0.33 30.57 -11.63
N VAL A 4 0.01 29.28 -11.56
CA VAL A 4 -0.94 28.18 -11.33
C VAL A 4 -0.99 27.82 -9.83
N THR A 5 -2.09 27.22 -9.40
CA THR A 5 -2.28 26.82 -7.99
C THR A 5 -1.16 25.88 -7.55
N GLY A 6 -0.47 26.23 -6.46
CA GLY A 6 0.68 25.48 -5.94
C GLY A 6 2.06 26.09 -6.28
N LEU A 7 2.08 27.20 -7.03
CA LEU A 7 3.27 28.00 -7.29
C LEU A 7 3.16 29.36 -6.58
N ASP A 8 4.24 29.81 -5.97
CA ASP A 8 4.42 31.19 -5.53
C ASP A 8 5.17 31.96 -6.63
N CYS A 9 4.52 32.97 -7.21
CA CYS A 9 5.04 33.74 -8.34
C CYS A 9 5.10 35.23 -7.99
N PRO A 10 6.24 35.72 -7.48
CA PRO A 10 6.42 37.14 -7.28
C PRO A 10 6.44 37.89 -8.63
N ALA A 11 6.17 39.20 -8.61
CA ALA A 11 6.21 40.03 -9.80
C ALA A 11 7.59 39.93 -10.48
N LEU A 12 7.66 39.95 -11.82
CA LEU A 12 8.89 39.80 -12.60
C LEU A 12 9.61 38.45 -12.50
N ALA A 13 9.03 37.45 -11.83
CA ALA A 13 9.65 36.13 -11.75
C ALA A 13 9.68 35.44 -13.13
N THR A 14 10.80 34.76 -13.38
CA THR A 14 11.09 34.08 -14.65
C THR A 14 11.16 32.57 -14.47
N LEU A 15 10.88 31.83 -15.55
CA LEU A 15 10.99 30.36 -15.54
C LEU A 15 12.42 29.90 -15.25
N GLN A 16 13.42 30.66 -15.72
CA GLN A 16 14.82 30.37 -15.42
C GLN A 16 15.11 30.55 -13.93
N GLY A 17 14.56 31.58 -13.29
CA GLY A 17 14.68 31.78 -11.85
C GLY A 17 14.03 30.67 -11.02
N LEU A 18 12.90 30.11 -11.48
CA LEU A 18 12.28 28.94 -10.86
C LEU A 18 13.19 27.70 -10.94
N ARG A 19 13.84 27.47 -12.08
CA ARG A 19 14.75 26.32 -12.28
C ARG A 19 16.07 26.48 -11.51
N SER A 20 16.66 27.67 -11.52
CA SER A 20 17.95 27.92 -10.87
C SER A 20 17.83 28.21 -9.37
N GLY A 21 16.63 28.53 -8.88
CA GLY A 21 16.41 29.00 -7.51
C GLY A 21 17.04 30.37 -7.24
N SER A 22 17.42 31.12 -8.27
CA SER A 22 18.14 32.39 -8.17
C SER A 22 17.64 33.39 -9.19
N SER A 23 17.60 34.67 -8.81
CA SER A 23 17.27 35.77 -9.72
C SER A 23 18.30 36.88 -9.60
N ASN A 24 18.55 37.58 -10.71
CA ASN A 24 19.44 38.75 -10.73
C ASN A 24 18.87 39.94 -9.93
N LEU A 25 17.58 39.90 -9.59
CA LEU A 25 16.87 40.95 -8.85
C LEU A 25 16.82 40.68 -7.33
N GLY A 26 17.31 39.51 -6.89
CA GLY A 26 17.30 39.07 -5.49
C GLY A 26 16.42 37.85 -5.22
N PRO A 27 16.48 37.29 -4.00
CA PRO A 27 15.76 36.06 -3.64
C PRO A 27 14.23 36.21 -3.55
N GLU A 28 13.75 37.45 -3.39
CA GLU A 28 12.33 37.84 -3.32
C GLU A 28 11.61 37.70 -4.66
N PHE A 29 12.35 37.71 -5.78
CA PHE A 29 11.81 37.65 -7.14
C PHE A 29 11.94 36.24 -7.76
N VAL A 30 12.25 35.24 -6.92
CA VAL A 30 12.37 33.83 -7.33
C VAL A 30 11.04 33.15 -7.13
N ALA A 31 10.45 32.62 -8.20
CA ALA A 31 9.28 31.75 -8.07
C ALA A 31 9.64 30.42 -7.42
N ARG A 32 8.73 29.91 -6.59
CA ARG A 32 8.95 28.70 -5.79
C ARG A 32 7.70 27.83 -5.80
N VAL A 33 7.91 26.52 -5.73
CA VAL A 33 6.85 25.55 -5.49
C VAL A 33 6.42 25.64 -4.04
N LEU A 34 5.12 25.71 -3.79
CA LEU A 34 4.57 25.74 -2.43
C LEU A 34 4.73 24.37 -1.74
N PRO A 35 4.87 24.34 -0.40
CA PRO A 35 4.85 23.10 0.36
C PRO A 35 3.60 22.26 0.03
N GLY A 36 3.76 20.93 -0.05
CA GLY A 36 2.70 20.01 -0.45
C GLY A 36 2.49 19.86 -1.96
N PHE A 37 3.28 20.56 -2.76
CA PHE A 37 3.35 20.39 -4.21
C PHE A 37 4.75 19.96 -4.66
N TYR A 38 4.80 19.31 -5.82
CA TYR A 38 6.02 18.85 -6.49
C TYR A 38 5.93 19.21 -7.97
N SER A 39 7.02 19.66 -8.57
CA SER A 39 7.16 19.78 -10.03
C SER A 39 8.50 19.20 -10.48
N SER A 40 8.60 18.84 -11.76
CA SER A 40 9.84 18.28 -12.33
C SER A 40 10.73 19.38 -12.90
N MET A 41 12.04 19.13 -13.04
CA MET A 41 12.96 20.09 -13.68
C MET A 41 12.69 20.27 -15.19
N ALA A 42 12.24 19.20 -15.85
CA ALA A 42 11.89 19.23 -17.27
C ALA A 42 10.65 20.12 -17.50
N GLU A 43 9.61 19.89 -16.71
CA GLU A 43 8.31 20.57 -16.79
C GLU A 43 8.01 21.27 -15.44
N PRO A 44 8.60 22.46 -15.19
CA PRO A 44 8.51 23.12 -13.89
C PRO A 44 7.14 23.76 -13.62
N LEU A 45 6.30 23.91 -14.67
CA LEU A 45 4.94 24.43 -14.57
C LEU A 45 3.91 23.34 -14.28
N ASP A 46 4.27 22.06 -14.44
CA ASP A 46 3.40 20.94 -14.12
C ASP A 46 3.53 20.59 -12.65
N LEU A 47 2.50 20.98 -11.89
CA LEU A 47 2.44 20.79 -10.45
C LEU A 47 1.62 19.56 -10.10
N TYR A 48 2.23 18.70 -9.30
CA TYR A 48 1.65 17.51 -8.70
C TYR A 48 1.41 17.78 -7.22
N ARG A 49 0.18 17.52 -6.77
CA ARG A 49 -0.20 17.58 -5.36
C ARG A 49 0.31 16.33 -4.64
N CYS A 50 1.00 16.50 -3.54
CA CYS A 50 1.39 15.40 -2.66
C CYS A 50 0.20 15.01 -1.76
N VAL A 51 0.02 13.71 -1.50
CA VAL A 51 -1.12 13.19 -0.74
C VAL A 51 -1.18 13.83 0.66
N GLU A 52 -2.38 14.16 1.14
CA GLU A 52 -2.63 15.06 2.29
C GLU A 52 -1.91 14.65 3.59
N ALA A 53 -1.66 13.35 3.82
CA ALA A 53 -0.88 12.89 4.98
C ALA A 53 0.63 13.25 4.93
N ALA A 54 1.11 13.71 3.78
CA ALA A 54 2.52 13.96 3.47
C ALA A 54 2.83 15.41 3.03
N ALA A 55 1.82 16.29 3.01
CA ALA A 55 1.90 17.65 2.46
C ALA A 55 2.93 18.57 3.14
N GLY A 56 3.44 18.22 4.33
CA GLY A 56 4.54 18.95 4.98
C GLY A 56 5.88 18.20 4.99
N ASN A 57 5.86 16.86 5.10
CA ASN A 57 7.09 16.10 5.37
C ASN A 57 7.76 15.54 4.11
N ARG A 58 7.02 15.16 3.05
CA ARG A 58 7.61 14.58 1.83
C ARG A 58 7.94 15.65 0.78
N CYS A 59 7.11 16.67 0.68
CA CYS A 59 7.20 17.74 -0.31
C CYS A 59 7.40 19.09 0.39
N PRO A 60 8.67 19.49 0.64
CA PRO A 60 8.96 20.74 1.36
C PRO A 60 8.71 21.98 0.50
N GLY A 61 8.47 21.81 -0.81
CA GLY A 61 8.41 22.90 -1.78
C GLY A 61 9.81 23.41 -2.17
N GLY A 62 9.87 24.61 -2.75
CA GLY A 62 11.11 25.24 -3.19
C GLY A 62 11.37 25.11 -4.69
N ILE A 63 12.58 24.71 -5.08
CA ILE A 63 12.92 24.54 -6.50
C ILE A 63 12.31 23.23 -7.05
N PRO A 64 12.03 23.13 -8.37
CA PRO A 64 11.57 21.90 -8.98
C PRO A 64 12.52 20.72 -8.72
N ALA A 65 11.97 19.51 -8.68
CA ALA A 65 12.63 18.26 -8.34
C ALA A 65 13.20 18.17 -6.91
N THR A 66 12.66 18.96 -5.96
CA THR A 66 13.03 18.88 -4.53
C THR A 66 12.07 17.97 -3.78
N CYS A 67 12.60 16.94 -3.13
CA CYS A 67 11.87 16.03 -2.24
C CYS A 67 12.64 15.84 -0.93
N THR A 68 11.94 15.56 0.16
CA THR A 68 12.58 15.23 1.44
C THR A 68 13.12 13.81 1.44
N GLY A 69 14.24 13.57 2.10
CA GLY A 69 14.61 12.22 2.53
C GLY A 69 14.97 11.24 1.40
N LEU A 70 15.60 11.73 0.32
CA LEU A 70 15.99 10.95 -0.87
C LEU A 70 14.82 10.35 -1.66
N LEU A 71 13.60 10.81 -1.43
CA LEU A 71 12.46 10.44 -2.26
C LEU A 71 12.68 10.89 -3.70
N ASN A 72 12.17 10.10 -4.63
CA ASN A 72 12.24 10.36 -6.05
C ASN A 72 10.87 10.16 -6.70
N ASN A 73 10.84 10.32 -8.02
CA ASN A 73 9.67 10.27 -8.88
C ASN A 73 8.63 11.36 -8.58
N ARG A 74 7.55 11.34 -9.37
CA ARG A 74 6.43 12.27 -9.24
C ARG A 74 5.81 12.16 -7.84
N ALA A 75 5.44 13.30 -7.27
CA ALA A 75 4.83 13.43 -5.94
C ALA A 75 5.68 12.91 -4.76
N CYS A 76 6.99 12.68 -4.94
CA CYS A 76 7.94 12.29 -3.89
C CYS A 76 7.46 11.07 -3.08
N THR A 77 6.99 10.02 -3.75
CA THR A 77 6.44 8.82 -3.08
C THR A 77 7.38 7.63 -3.06
N ASP A 78 8.31 7.58 -4.01
CA ASP A 78 9.16 6.41 -4.20
C ASP A 78 10.51 6.62 -3.54
N CYS A 79 11.02 5.57 -2.90
CA CYS A 79 12.42 5.50 -2.52
C CYS A 79 13.21 4.85 -3.66
N PRO A 80 14.50 5.22 -3.84
CA PRO A 80 15.38 4.56 -4.79
C PRO A 80 15.56 3.07 -4.48
N SER A 81 16.03 2.30 -5.47
CA SER A 81 16.14 0.84 -5.40
C SER A 81 16.83 0.34 -4.12
N ARG A 82 16.26 -0.72 -3.50
CA ARG A 82 16.70 -1.31 -2.22
C ARG A 82 16.64 -0.39 -1.00
N ARG A 83 15.82 0.68 -1.04
CA ARG A 83 15.52 1.52 0.12
C ARG A 83 14.03 1.52 0.44
N HIS A 84 13.69 1.81 1.69
CA HIS A 84 12.33 1.93 2.19
C HIS A 84 12.16 3.24 2.96
N TRP A 85 10.94 3.77 3.00
CA TRP A 85 10.64 5.03 3.68
C TRP A 85 10.45 4.80 5.17
N ASN A 86 11.33 5.35 6.02
CA ASN A 86 11.11 5.35 7.46
C ASN A 86 10.31 6.59 7.88
N ARG A 87 9.09 6.37 8.40
CA ARG A 87 8.19 7.47 8.82
C ARG A 87 8.67 8.20 10.08
N SER A 88 9.42 7.54 10.96
CA SER A 88 9.94 8.18 12.18
C SER A 88 11.12 9.10 11.89
N GLU A 89 12.00 8.70 10.97
CA GLU A 89 13.22 9.44 10.64
C GLU A 89 13.08 10.34 9.41
N GLY A 90 11.98 10.19 8.64
CA GLY A 90 11.66 11.08 7.51
C GLY A 90 12.61 10.96 6.33
N HIS A 91 13.27 9.81 6.16
CA HIS A 91 14.16 9.54 5.04
C HIS A 91 14.13 8.08 4.57
N CYS A 92 14.60 7.85 3.34
CA CYS A 92 14.74 6.52 2.77
C CYS A 92 15.97 5.82 3.34
N GLU A 93 15.75 4.74 4.08
CA GLU A 93 16.79 3.88 4.66
C GLU A 93 17.03 2.64 3.82
N GLU A 94 18.25 2.11 3.86
CA GLU A 94 18.61 0.88 3.16
C GLU A 94 17.93 -0.34 3.79
N CYS A 95 17.47 -1.23 2.92
CA CYS A 95 16.84 -2.47 3.35
C CYS A 95 17.84 -3.37 4.06
N THR A 96 17.56 -3.70 5.33
CA THR A 96 18.40 -4.63 6.08
C THR A 96 18.06 -6.08 5.72
N PRO A 97 19.03 -7.01 5.75
CA PRO A 97 18.77 -8.43 5.48
C PRO A 97 17.78 -9.03 6.49
N TRP A 98 17.71 -8.49 7.71
CA TRP A 98 16.74 -8.90 8.73
C TRP A 98 15.29 -8.61 8.33
N GLN A 99 15.03 -7.50 7.63
CA GLN A 99 13.70 -7.18 7.11
C GLN A 99 13.28 -8.16 6.01
N GLN A 100 14.20 -8.50 5.10
CA GLN A 100 13.95 -9.51 4.06
C GLN A 100 13.68 -10.89 4.66
N LEU A 101 14.48 -11.30 5.64
CA LEU A 101 14.27 -12.56 6.36
C LEU A 101 12.94 -12.56 7.12
N GLY A 102 12.57 -11.44 7.73
CA GLY A 102 11.28 -11.27 8.41
C GLY A 102 10.09 -11.52 7.48
N TRP A 103 10.15 -11.05 6.25
CA TRP A 103 9.11 -11.31 5.25
C TRP A 103 9.08 -12.77 4.78
N ILE A 104 10.23 -13.39 4.56
CA ILE A 104 10.31 -14.82 4.21
C ILE A 104 9.71 -15.66 5.35
N LEU A 105 10.06 -15.33 6.60
CA LEU A 105 9.52 -15.97 7.78
C LEU A 105 8.01 -15.75 7.90
N ALA A 106 7.52 -14.52 7.68
CA ALA A 106 6.10 -14.21 7.71
C ALA A 106 5.32 -15.00 6.64
N ALA A 107 5.85 -15.10 5.42
CA ALA A 107 5.28 -15.92 4.36
C ALA A 107 5.26 -17.41 4.76
N ALA A 108 6.36 -17.93 5.31
CA ALA A 108 6.43 -19.32 5.78
C ALA A 108 5.43 -19.60 6.91
N VAL A 109 5.30 -18.69 7.89
CA VAL A 109 4.33 -18.77 8.99
C VAL A 109 2.90 -18.72 8.46
N MET A 110 2.62 -17.87 7.47
CA MET A 110 1.30 -17.80 6.83
C MET A 110 0.95 -19.12 6.12
N LEU A 111 1.87 -19.68 5.33
CA LEU A 111 1.66 -20.96 4.65
C LEU A 111 1.51 -22.13 5.63
N ALA A 112 2.29 -22.16 6.72
CA ALA A 112 2.16 -23.14 7.79
C ALA A 112 0.84 -22.97 8.57
N GLY A 113 0.42 -21.72 8.79
CA GLY A 113 -0.85 -21.37 9.41
C GLY A 113 -2.04 -21.89 8.62
N LEU A 114 -2.02 -21.79 7.28
CA LEU A 114 -3.06 -22.37 6.42
C LEU A 114 -3.18 -23.89 6.59
N VAL A 115 -2.05 -24.59 6.69
CA VAL A 115 -2.01 -26.03 6.98
C VAL A 115 -2.54 -26.34 8.38
N MET A 116 -2.20 -25.52 9.37
CA MET A 116 -2.71 -25.64 10.74
C MET A 116 -4.23 -25.45 10.79
N VAL A 117 -4.76 -24.44 10.10
CA VAL A 117 -6.21 -24.17 10.01
C VAL A 117 -6.93 -25.34 9.37
N TYR A 118 -6.39 -25.94 8.31
CA TYR A 118 -6.93 -27.17 7.74
C TYR A 118 -7.06 -28.25 8.83
N TYR A 119 -5.98 -28.57 9.55
CA TYR A 119 -6.02 -29.61 10.58
C TYR A 119 -6.96 -29.27 11.74
N MET A 120 -7.02 -28.01 12.18
CA MET A 120 -7.94 -27.55 13.22
C MET A 120 -9.41 -27.70 12.80
N MET A 121 -9.75 -27.32 11.57
CA MET A 121 -11.10 -27.47 11.02
C MET A 121 -11.47 -28.93 10.71
N THR A 122 -10.48 -29.82 10.55
CA THR A 122 -10.71 -31.24 10.33
C THR A 122 -10.88 -32.07 11.61
N ALA A 123 -10.63 -31.49 12.79
CA ALA A 123 -10.71 -32.20 14.06
C ALA A 123 -12.18 -32.56 14.40
N GLN A 124 -12.56 -33.80 14.06
CA GLN A 124 -13.88 -34.43 14.26
C GLN A 124 -15.07 -33.46 14.19
N THR A 125 -15.63 -33.33 12.98
CA THR A 125 -16.99 -32.83 12.74
C THR A 125 -17.98 -33.65 13.57
N THR A 126 -18.27 -33.18 14.77
CA THR A 126 -19.24 -33.78 15.67
C THR A 126 -20.61 -33.22 15.28
N ALA A 127 -21.65 -34.07 15.27
CA ALA A 127 -23.01 -33.65 14.87
C ALA A 127 -23.61 -32.52 15.74
N LYS A 128 -22.94 -32.18 16.85
CA LYS A 128 -23.22 -31.01 17.68
C LYS A 128 -22.18 -29.94 17.34
N ALA A 129 -22.62 -28.74 16.99
CA ALA A 129 -21.74 -27.58 16.83
C ALA A 129 -20.88 -27.44 18.09
N SER A 130 -19.57 -27.64 17.93
CA SER A 130 -18.64 -27.54 19.05
C SER A 130 -18.50 -26.06 19.44
N VAL A 131 -18.28 -25.78 20.73
CA VAL A 131 -18.00 -24.43 21.23
C VAL A 131 -16.85 -23.78 20.43
N LYS A 132 -15.90 -24.59 19.95
CA LYS A 132 -14.78 -24.17 19.11
C LYS A 132 -15.22 -23.66 17.72
N ASP A 133 -16.21 -24.29 17.11
CA ASP A 133 -16.70 -23.89 15.78
C ASP A 133 -17.52 -22.61 15.88
N THR A 134 -18.40 -22.51 16.88
CA THR A 134 -19.18 -21.29 17.14
C THR A 134 -18.27 -20.11 17.49
N ALA A 135 -17.22 -20.34 18.30
CA ALA A 135 -16.24 -19.31 18.62
C ALA A 135 -15.45 -18.87 17.38
N THR A 136 -15.05 -19.80 16.51
CA THR A 136 -14.35 -19.49 15.26
C THR A 136 -15.24 -18.67 14.31
N CYS A 137 -16.52 -19.03 14.18
CA CYS A 137 -17.49 -18.27 13.40
C CYS A 137 -17.71 -16.87 13.98
N ALA A 138 -17.88 -16.74 15.29
CA ALA A 138 -18.05 -15.44 15.95
C ALA A 138 -16.82 -14.55 15.76
N PHE A 139 -15.62 -15.12 15.90
CA PHE A 139 -14.36 -14.43 15.66
C PHE A 139 -14.21 -13.98 14.20
N GLY A 140 -14.54 -14.86 13.23
CA GLY A 140 -14.52 -14.53 11.81
C GLY A 140 -15.50 -13.40 11.45
N MET A 141 -16.72 -13.43 11.99
CA MET A 141 -17.70 -12.35 11.81
C MET A 141 -17.22 -11.02 12.42
N THR A 142 -16.52 -11.08 13.56
CA THR A 142 -15.95 -9.90 14.21
C THR A 142 -14.81 -9.32 13.36
N ILE A 143 -13.93 -10.15 12.80
CA ILE A 143 -12.90 -9.67 11.86
C ILE A 143 -13.55 -9.03 10.64
N SER A 144 -14.58 -9.65 10.08
CA SER A 144 -15.27 -9.11 8.90
C SER A 144 -15.96 -7.76 9.18
N SER A 145 -16.51 -7.56 10.38
CA SER A 145 -17.06 -6.26 10.77
C SER A 145 -15.95 -5.21 10.98
N LEU A 146 -14.83 -5.58 11.59
CA LEU A 146 -13.66 -4.70 11.71
C LEU A 146 -13.08 -4.31 10.34
N GLN A 147 -13.00 -5.25 9.40
CA GLN A 147 -12.60 -5.00 8.01
C GLN A 147 -13.56 -4.04 7.31
N SER A 148 -14.87 -4.20 7.49
CA SER A 148 -15.87 -3.29 6.92
C SER A 148 -15.69 -1.86 7.41
N VAL A 149 -15.39 -1.66 8.70
CA VAL A 149 -15.05 -0.34 9.26
C VAL A 149 -13.70 0.15 8.75
N GLY A 150 -12.71 -0.74 8.62
CA GLY A 150 -11.40 -0.44 8.06
C GLY A 150 -11.48 0.13 6.64
N ILE A 151 -12.35 -0.41 5.78
CA ILE A 151 -12.59 0.10 4.42
C ILE A 151 -13.12 1.54 4.46
N ILE A 152 -13.98 1.88 5.40
CA ILE A 152 -14.46 3.28 5.53
C ILE A 152 -13.28 4.21 5.84
N GLY A 153 -12.29 3.74 6.61
CA GLY A 153 -11.06 4.46 6.88
C GLY A 153 -10.11 4.63 5.68
N THR A 154 -10.31 3.90 4.58
CA THR A 154 -9.56 4.12 3.32
C THR A 154 -10.24 5.14 2.41
N MET A 155 -11.49 5.51 2.69
CA MET A 155 -12.14 6.63 2.01
C MET A 155 -11.54 7.95 2.50
N THR A 156 -11.53 8.98 1.65
CA THR A 156 -10.85 10.27 1.84
C THR A 156 -11.47 11.17 2.93
N VAL A 157 -12.06 10.59 3.96
CA VAL A 157 -12.65 11.31 5.09
C VAL A 157 -11.53 11.74 6.02
N GLN A 158 -11.43 13.04 6.29
CA GLN A 158 -10.50 13.58 7.27
C GLN A 158 -10.89 13.11 8.66
N VAL A 159 -10.24 12.03 9.12
CA VAL A 159 -10.50 11.44 10.43
C VAL A 159 -9.93 12.35 11.53
N PRO A 160 -10.72 12.70 12.57
CA PRO A 160 -10.23 13.45 13.73
C PRO A 160 -9.00 12.79 14.36
N GLU A 161 -8.08 13.61 14.89
CA GLU A 161 -6.80 13.16 15.48
C GLU A 161 -6.97 12.00 16.50
N GLY A 162 -8.01 12.06 17.33
CA GLY A 162 -8.30 11.04 18.35
C GLY A 162 -8.72 9.66 17.81
N LEU A 163 -9.16 9.57 16.55
CA LEU A 163 -9.60 8.32 15.94
C LEU A 163 -8.56 7.71 14.99
N LYS A 164 -7.50 8.45 14.64
CA LYS A 164 -6.43 7.97 13.73
C LYS A 164 -5.77 6.67 14.20
N ALA A 165 -5.56 6.52 15.51
CA ALA A 165 -4.97 5.32 16.10
C ALA A 165 -5.90 4.08 15.96
N LEU A 166 -7.21 4.28 16.13
CA LEU A 166 -8.20 3.22 15.97
C LEU A 166 -8.25 2.75 14.51
N PHE A 167 -8.30 3.68 13.56
CA PHE A 167 -8.31 3.35 12.14
C PHE A 167 -6.99 2.71 11.67
N ALA A 168 -5.84 3.16 12.18
CA ALA A 168 -4.55 2.52 11.91
C ALA A 168 -4.51 1.06 12.40
N PHE A 169 -5.10 0.78 13.57
CA PHE A 169 -5.25 -0.58 14.08
C PHE A 169 -6.22 -1.42 13.22
N LEU A 170 -7.35 -0.84 12.79
CA LEU A 170 -8.32 -1.51 11.93
C LEU A 170 -7.77 -1.83 10.53
N GLN A 171 -6.90 -0.97 9.98
CA GLN A 171 -6.23 -1.19 8.69
C GLN A 171 -5.26 -2.38 8.72
N VAL A 172 -4.72 -2.78 9.89
CA VAL A 172 -3.92 -4.01 10.00
C VAL A 172 -4.75 -5.24 9.65
N PHE A 173 -6.04 -5.26 10.01
CA PHE A 173 -6.96 -6.37 9.68
C PHE A 173 -7.40 -6.37 8.21
N LEU A 174 -7.19 -5.26 7.49
CA LEU A 174 -7.35 -5.21 6.04
C LEU A 174 -6.17 -5.82 5.29
N LEU A 175 -5.07 -6.14 5.99
CA LEU A 175 -3.82 -6.66 5.39
C LEU A 175 -3.29 -5.77 4.25
N ASP A 176 -3.69 -4.50 4.19
CA ASP A 176 -3.26 -3.53 3.19
C ASP A 176 -2.01 -2.79 3.70
N SER A 177 -0.92 -3.55 3.81
CA SER A 177 0.30 -3.14 4.52
C SER A 177 1.38 -2.52 3.63
N ASP A 178 1.05 -2.15 2.39
CA ASP A 178 2.02 -1.68 1.38
C ASP A 178 2.89 -0.50 1.84
N ASP A 179 2.37 0.37 2.70
CA ASP A 179 3.07 1.58 3.19
C ASP A 179 3.78 1.42 4.55
N ASN A 180 3.32 0.51 5.42
CA ASN A 180 3.76 0.46 6.83
C ASN A 180 4.82 -0.62 7.10
N PHE A 181 4.83 -1.68 6.31
CA PHE A 181 5.83 -2.73 6.43
C PHE A 181 6.69 -2.63 5.20
N ALA A 182 8.02 -2.70 5.34
CA ALA A 182 9.01 -2.50 4.29
C ALA A 182 8.92 -3.55 3.14
N PHE A 183 7.76 -3.70 2.52
CA PHE A 183 7.45 -4.63 1.44
C PHE A 183 8.24 -4.26 0.19
N SER A 184 8.53 -2.96 0.03
CA SER A 184 9.50 -2.40 -0.92
C SER A 184 10.89 -3.09 -0.87
N CYS A 185 11.26 -3.69 0.27
CA CYS A 185 12.54 -4.39 0.40
C CYS A 185 12.56 -5.80 -0.20
N VAL A 186 11.40 -6.41 -0.42
CA VAL A 186 11.25 -7.71 -1.06
C VAL A 186 10.75 -7.54 -2.49
N ALA A 187 9.68 -6.76 -2.65
CA ALA A 187 9.18 -6.30 -3.94
C ALA A 187 9.87 -4.99 -4.33
N SER A 188 11.20 -5.06 -4.54
CA SER A 188 12.06 -4.00 -5.10
C SER A 188 11.72 -3.71 -6.58
N GLY A 189 10.43 -3.71 -6.93
CA GLY A 189 9.90 -3.39 -8.23
C GLY A 189 9.15 -2.06 -8.20
N SER A 190 8.82 -1.59 -9.40
CA SER A 190 7.93 -0.45 -9.65
C SER A 190 6.57 -0.62 -8.95
N ALA A 191 5.82 0.48 -8.79
CA ALA A 191 4.48 0.45 -8.17
C ALA A 191 3.55 -0.65 -8.74
N PRO A 192 3.50 -0.91 -10.07
CA PRO A 192 2.72 -2.00 -10.63
C PRO A 192 3.14 -3.40 -10.13
N ALA A 193 4.44 -3.63 -9.93
CA ALA A 193 4.92 -4.92 -9.44
C ALA A 193 4.43 -5.21 -8.02
N ARG A 194 4.38 -4.19 -7.16
CA ARG A 194 3.84 -4.32 -5.80
C ARG A 194 2.37 -4.68 -5.84
N TYR A 195 1.60 -3.98 -6.68
CA TYR A 195 0.19 -4.29 -6.90
C TYR A 195 -0.02 -5.75 -7.36
N VAL A 196 0.73 -6.20 -8.37
CA VAL A 196 0.64 -7.58 -8.89
C VAL A 196 0.94 -8.61 -7.79
N VAL A 197 1.98 -8.40 -6.98
CA VAL A 197 2.28 -9.34 -5.88
C VAL A 197 1.14 -9.35 -4.87
N SER A 198 0.62 -8.19 -4.46
CA SER A 198 -0.51 -8.09 -3.51
C SER A 198 -1.78 -8.78 -4.03
N VAL A 199 -2.06 -8.70 -5.33
CA VAL A 199 -3.17 -9.42 -5.97
C VAL A 199 -2.91 -10.94 -6.01
N LEU A 200 -1.67 -11.37 -6.25
CA LEU A 200 -1.30 -12.79 -6.38
C LEU A 200 -1.18 -13.54 -5.05
N VAL A 201 -1.08 -12.86 -3.90
CA VAL A 201 -0.97 -13.50 -2.58
C VAL A 201 -2.14 -14.46 -2.33
N PHE A 202 -3.39 -14.05 -2.60
CA PHE A 202 -4.57 -14.87 -2.32
C PHE A 202 -4.74 -16.06 -3.29
N PRO A 203 -4.65 -15.88 -4.63
CA PRO A 203 -4.57 -17.00 -5.56
C PRO A 203 -3.40 -17.94 -5.25
N GLY A 204 -2.24 -17.38 -4.86
CA GLY A 204 -1.07 -18.14 -4.44
C GLY A 204 -1.36 -19.02 -3.22
N ALA A 205 -2.08 -18.50 -2.22
CA ALA A 205 -2.51 -19.27 -1.05
C ALA A 205 -3.50 -20.40 -1.41
N VAL A 206 -4.41 -20.17 -2.35
CA VAL A 206 -5.31 -21.22 -2.87
C VAL A 206 -4.51 -22.29 -3.62
N CYS A 207 -3.60 -21.89 -4.51
CA CYS A 207 -2.69 -22.80 -5.21
C CYS A 207 -1.85 -23.60 -4.22
N TRP A 208 -1.35 -23.00 -3.15
CA TRP A 208 -0.64 -23.69 -2.08
C TRP A 208 -1.50 -24.77 -1.42
N LEU A 209 -2.75 -24.46 -1.05
CA LEU A 209 -3.67 -25.45 -0.47
C LEU A 209 -3.96 -26.61 -1.44
N LEU A 210 -4.10 -26.32 -2.74
CA LEU A 210 -4.26 -27.35 -3.78
C LEU A 210 -2.99 -28.20 -3.91
N CYS A 211 -1.81 -27.58 -3.92
CA CYS A 211 -0.52 -28.28 -3.92
C CYS A 211 -0.40 -29.20 -2.69
N CYS A 212 -0.76 -28.74 -1.49
CA CYS A 212 -0.81 -29.56 -0.29
C CYS A 212 -1.80 -30.72 -0.45
N HIS A 213 -2.98 -30.49 -1.02
CA HIS A 213 -3.97 -31.54 -1.29
C HIS A 213 -3.41 -32.63 -2.20
N TYR A 214 -2.81 -32.26 -3.33
CA TYR A 214 -2.23 -33.22 -4.27
C TYR A 214 -0.99 -33.92 -3.68
N ALA A 215 -0.10 -33.18 -3.03
CA ALA A 215 1.08 -33.74 -2.36
C ALA A 215 0.69 -34.73 -1.25
N SER A 216 -0.40 -34.49 -0.54
CA SER A 216 -0.92 -35.40 0.49
C SER A 216 -1.28 -36.78 -0.06
N LYS A 217 -1.58 -36.91 -1.37
CA LYS A 217 -1.88 -38.21 -1.99
C LYS A 217 -0.65 -39.12 -2.06
N LEU A 218 0.54 -38.53 -2.14
CA LEU A 218 1.84 -39.23 -2.14
C LEU A 218 2.26 -39.65 -0.72
N LEU A 219 1.64 -39.07 0.32
CA LEU A 219 1.95 -39.33 1.72
C LEU A 219 1.14 -40.50 2.31
N PRO A 220 1.60 -41.08 3.44
CA PRO A 220 0.91 -42.19 4.11
C PRO A 220 -0.54 -41.81 4.49
N LYS A 221 -1.41 -42.83 4.57
CA LYS A 221 -2.87 -42.67 4.76
C LYS A 221 -3.29 -41.72 5.90
N ARG A 222 -2.45 -41.55 6.93
CA ARG A 222 -2.72 -40.66 8.08
C ARG A 222 -2.65 -39.17 7.75
N LEU A 223 -1.89 -38.77 6.72
CA LEU A 223 -1.69 -37.38 6.32
C LEU A 223 -2.48 -37.00 5.05
N ARG A 224 -3.35 -37.90 4.56
CA ARG A 224 -4.10 -37.67 3.33
C ARG A 224 -5.19 -36.63 3.54
N TRP A 225 -5.21 -35.62 2.69
CA TRP A 225 -6.24 -34.60 2.73
C TRP A 225 -7.52 -35.08 2.05
N GLU A 226 -8.66 -34.69 2.62
CA GLU A 226 -9.99 -35.00 2.10
C GLU A 226 -10.52 -33.82 1.29
N GLY A 227 -11.04 -34.09 0.08
CA GLY A 227 -11.52 -33.06 -0.84
C GLY A 227 -12.57 -32.11 -0.24
N PRO A 228 -13.63 -32.61 0.43
CA PRO A 228 -14.63 -31.75 1.07
C PRO A 228 -14.03 -30.82 2.12
N LYS A 229 -13.09 -31.32 2.93
CA LYS A 229 -12.43 -30.53 3.98
C LYS A 229 -11.50 -29.46 3.39
N THR A 230 -10.74 -29.82 2.34
CA THR A 230 -9.92 -28.84 1.61
C THR A 230 -10.78 -27.73 0.99
N THR A 231 -11.92 -28.10 0.39
CA THR A 231 -12.86 -27.12 -0.20
C THR A 231 -13.44 -26.18 0.86
N ASN A 232 -13.79 -26.71 2.03
CA ASN A 232 -14.25 -25.90 3.16
C ASN A 232 -13.18 -24.89 3.62
N THR A 233 -11.92 -25.32 3.75
CA THR A 233 -10.81 -24.42 4.13
C THR A 233 -10.55 -23.35 3.07
N ILE A 234 -10.64 -23.69 1.78
CA ILE A 234 -10.53 -22.70 0.69
C ILE A 234 -11.69 -21.69 0.77
N GLY A 235 -12.92 -22.15 1.01
CA GLY A 235 -14.08 -21.28 1.19
C GLY A 235 -13.90 -20.31 2.36
N ALA A 236 -13.43 -20.80 3.51
CA ALA A 236 -13.14 -19.96 4.67
C ALA A 236 -12.04 -18.91 4.38
N LEU A 237 -10.98 -19.31 3.67
CA LEU A 237 -9.91 -18.39 3.24
C LEU A 237 -10.47 -17.29 2.31
N LEU A 238 -11.24 -17.67 1.29
CA LEU A 238 -11.82 -16.72 0.34
C LEU A 238 -12.81 -15.78 1.02
N GLN A 239 -13.61 -16.27 1.98
CA GLN A 239 -14.53 -15.44 2.75
C GLN A 239 -13.79 -14.37 3.56
N LEU A 240 -12.67 -14.73 4.21
CA LEU A 240 -11.83 -13.78 4.95
C LEU A 240 -11.09 -12.81 4.03
N ALA A 241 -10.66 -13.28 2.85
CA ALA A 241 -9.93 -12.49 1.87
C ALA A 241 -10.82 -11.55 1.03
N PHE A 242 -12.13 -11.79 0.98
CA PHE A 242 -13.03 -11.06 0.09
C PHE A 242 -12.97 -9.54 0.29
N SER A 243 -12.98 -9.08 1.54
CA SER A 243 -12.91 -7.66 1.88
C SER A 243 -11.61 -7.03 1.42
N THR A 244 -10.48 -7.69 1.67
CA THR A 244 -9.14 -7.19 1.34
C THR A 244 -8.93 -7.18 -0.18
N MET A 245 -9.34 -8.25 -0.87
CA MET A 245 -9.31 -8.35 -2.33
C MET A 245 -10.18 -7.27 -2.98
N SER A 246 -11.36 -6.99 -2.43
CA SER A 246 -12.24 -5.93 -2.94
C SER A 246 -11.55 -4.57 -2.85
N THR A 247 -10.95 -4.24 -1.71
CA THR A 247 -10.20 -2.98 -1.54
C THR A 247 -9.01 -2.89 -2.51
N ILE A 248 -8.21 -3.95 -2.64
CA ILE A 248 -7.09 -3.99 -3.58
C ILE A 248 -7.59 -3.82 -5.03
N SER A 249 -8.71 -4.45 -5.39
CA SER A 249 -9.30 -4.30 -6.73
C SER A 249 -9.77 -2.88 -7.04
N MET A 250 -10.13 -2.10 -6.01
CA MET A 250 -10.55 -0.70 -6.16
C MET A 250 -9.38 0.29 -6.23
N ALA A 251 -8.19 -0.07 -5.77
CA ALA A 251 -7.01 0.80 -5.78
C ALA A 251 -6.72 1.48 -7.13
N PRO A 252 -6.72 0.78 -8.29
CA PRO A 252 -6.50 1.43 -9.59
C PRO A 252 -7.65 2.37 -10.00
N MET A 253 -8.86 2.18 -9.47
CA MET A 253 -10.02 3.03 -9.82
C MET A 253 -10.06 4.36 -9.06
N MET A 254 -9.20 4.55 -8.05
CA MET A 254 -9.19 5.74 -7.21
C MET A 254 -8.13 6.74 -7.68
N CYS A 255 -8.52 7.60 -8.63
CA CYS A 255 -7.70 8.69 -9.13
C CYS A 255 -8.02 10.01 -8.42
N PHE A 256 -7.01 10.85 -8.22
CA PHE A 256 -7.19 12.22 -7.75
C PHE A 256 -6.58 13.22 -8.74
N SER A 257 -7.16 14.41 -8.80
CA SER A 257 -6.76 15.46 -9.74
C SER A 257 -5.61 16.32 -9.19
N HIS A 258 -4.68 16.67 -10.06
CA HIS A 258 -3.64 17.66 -9.80
C HIS A 258 -3.99 19.04 -10.43
N PRO A 259 -3.39 20.14 -9.94
CA PRO A 259 -3.55 21.46 -10.54
C PRO A 259 -3.14 21.55 -12.02
N SER A 260 -2.26 20.66 -12.49
CA SER A 260 -1.86 20.55 -13.89
C SER A 260 -2.94 19.95 -14.81
N GLY A 261 -4.05 19.45 -14.25
CA GLY A 261 -5.11 18.78 -15.01
C GLY A 261 -4.87 17.29 -15.26
N VAL A 262 -3.72 16.76 -14.82
CA VAL A 262 -3.45 15.31 -14.84
C VAL A 262 -4.01 14.63 -13.59
N PHE A 263 -4.34 13.34 -13.71
CA PHE A 263 -4.85 12.52 -12.63
C PHE A 263 -3.81 11.47 -12.25
N SER A 264 -3.67 11.17 -10.96
CA SER A 264 -2.79 10.11 -10.47
C SER A 264 -3.49 9.20 -9.47
N LEU A 265 -2.98 7.99 -9.29
CA LEU A 265 -3.55 7.01 -8.36
C LEU A 265 -3.37 7.46 -6.91
N LEU A 266 -4.43 7.34 -6.10
CA LEU A 266 -4.39 7.73 -4.69
C LEU A 266 -3.39 6.88 -3.89
N LYS A 267 -3.35 5.57 -4.17
CA LYS A 267 -2.46 4.61 -3.50
C LYS A 267 -1.03 4.66 -4.03
N TYR A 268 -0.84 4.94 -5.32
CA TYR A 268 0.48 5.06 -5.96
C TYR A 268 0.58 6.38 -6.73
N PRO A 269 0.78 7.52 -6.05
CA PRO A 269 0.77 8.85 -6.67
C PRO A 269 1.85 9.10 -7.72
N SER A 270 2.85 8.21 -7.83
CA SER A 270 3.84 8.24 -8.90
C SER A 270 3.27 7.80 -10.26
N ILE A 271 2.15 7.09 -10.27
CA ILE A 271 1.48 6.58 -11.49
C ILE A 271 0.32 7.50 -11.88
N THR A 272 0.36 7.96 -13.13
CA THR A 272 -0.69 8.77 -13.75
C THR A 272 -1.83 7.88 -14.27
N CYS A 273 -3.07 8.28 -14.02
CA CYS A 273 -4.23 7.53 -14.49
C CYS A 273 -4.35 7.62 -16.02
N GLY A 274 -4.48 6.47 -16.67
CA GLY A 274 -4.66 6.35 -18.12
C GLY A 274 -3.37 6.20 -18.93
N THR A 275 -2.20 6.10 -18.27
CA THR A 275 -0.94 5.73 -18.92
C THR A 275 -0.74 4.22 -18.97
N GLU A 276 0.25 3.71 -19.71
CA GLU A 276 0.50 2.25 -19.83
C GLU A 276 0.82 1.58 -18.49
N ASP A 277 1.36 2.33 -17.52
CA ASP A 277 1.64 1.84 -16.16
C ASP A 277 0.39 1.70 -15.27
N HIS A 278 -0.77 2.20 -15.73
CA HIS A 278 -2.07 2.12 -15.03
C HIS A 278 -2.91 0.95 -15.57
#